data_AF-A0A9E5N8G2-F1
#
_entry.id   AF-A0A9E5N8G2-F1
#
_cell.length_a   1.000
_cell.length_b   1.000
_cell.length_c   1.000
_cell.angle_alpha   90.00
_cell.angle_beta   90.00
_cell.angle_gamma   90.00
#
_symmetry.space_group_name_H-M   'P 1'
#
loop_
_entity.id
_entity.type
_entity.pdbx_description
1 polymer ?
#
loop_
_entity_poly.entity_id
_entity_poly.type
_entity_poly.pdbx_seq_one_letter_code
_entity_poly.pdbx_strand_id
1 'polypeptide(L)' 'MPHPIYRVVDFEIVGPYTLRIEFDDGTEQVIDFRPVLEGALYGPLQDERMFNQVEI' A
#
# COMPACT_ATOMS: atom_id res chain seq x y z
N MET A 1 -26.53 4.32 -2.17
CA MET A 1 -25.35 5.05 -1.67
C MET A 1 -24.33 5.07 -2.80
N PRO A 2 -23.69 6.19 -3.13
CA PRO A 2 -22.57 6.15 -4.05
C PRO A 2 -21.42 5.34 -3.43
N HIS A 3 -20.77 4.49 -4.22
CA HIS A 3 -19.51 3.82 -3.87
C HIS A 3 -18.39 4.50 -4.65
N PRO A 4 -17.94 5.70 -4.22
CA PRO A 4 -16.89 6.41 -4.92
C PRO A 4 -15.59 5.60 -4.91
N ILE A 5 -14.87 5.66 -6.02
CA ILE A 5 -13.53 5.07 -6.16
C ILE A 5 -12.56 6.24 -6.13
N TYR A 6 -11.72 6.29 -5.10
CA TYR A 6 -10.70 7.32 -4.92
C TYR A 6 -9.36 6.86 -5.49
N ARG A 7 -8.55 7.81 -5.97
CA ARG A 7 -7.23 7.53 -6.52
C ARG A 7 -6.17 7.74 -5.46
N VAL A 8 -5.15 6.88 -5.43
CA VAL A 8 -3.92 7.14 -4.68
C VAL A 8 -3.15 8.25 -5.39
N VAL A 9 -2.71 9.26 -4.63
CA VAL A 9 -1.95 10.41 -5.15
C VAL A 9 -0.54 10.50 -4.57
N ASP A 10 -0.32 9.96 -3.37
CA ASP A 10 1.01 9.89 -2.75
C ASP A 10 1.10 8.71 -1.77
N PHE A 11 2.33 8.32 -1.40
CA PHE A 11 2.57 7.40 -0.29
C PHE A 11 3.92 7.64 0.40
N GLU A 12 4.01 7.19 1.65
CA GLU A 12 5.24 7.15 2.43
C GLU A 12 5.44 5.77 3.07
N ILE A 13 6.67 5.24 3.01
CA ILE A 13 7.04 4.01 3.74
C ILE A 13 7.27 4.39 5.20
N VAL A 14 6.36 3.97 6.09
CA VAL A 14 6.39 4.34 7.52
C VAL A 14 6.85 3.19 8.44
N GLY A 15 7.10 2.02 7.85
CA GLY A 15 7.62 0.84 8.54
C GLY A 15 7.70 -0.38 7.61
N PRO A 16 8.21 -1.53 8.10
CA PRO A 16 8.30 -2.74 7.29
C PRO A 16 6.92 -3.12 6.74
N TYR A 17 6.82 -3.24 5.42
CA TYR A 17 5.58 -3.59 4.70
C TYR A 17 4.39 -2.67 5.00
N THR A 18 4.63 -1.46 5.51
CA THR A 18 3.58 -0.53 5.97
C THR A 18 3.71 0.80 5.24
N LEU A 19 2.63 1.23 4.56
CA LEU A 19 2.58 2.49 3.83
C LEU A 19 1.54 3.43 4.44
N ARG A 20 1.86 4.72 4.53
CA ARG A 20 0.85 5.79 4.62
C ARG A 20 0.47 6.17 3.18
N ILE A 21 -0.81 6.04 2.83
CA ILE A 21 -1.33 6.32 1.49
C ILE A 21 -2.21 7.57 1.55
N GLU A 22 -1.97 8.52 0.66
CA GLU A 22 -2.83 9.70 0.44
C GLU A 22 -3.74 9.48 -0.77
N PHE A 23 -5.02 9.84 -0.61
CA PHE A 23 -6.03 9.75 -1.67
C PHE A 23 -6.40 11.13 -2.22
N ASP A 24 -6.94 11.17 -3.44
CA ASP A 24 -7.35 12.40 -4.14
C ASP A 24 -8.52 13.15 -3.47
N ASP A 25 -9.18 12.54 -2.49
CA ASP A 25 -10.16 13.19 -1.62
C ASP A 25 -9.54 13.85 -0.37
N GLY A 26 -8.22 13.81 -0.23
CA GLY A 26 -7.45 14.35 0.89
C GLY A 26 -7.44 13.47 2.13
N THR A 27 -7.97 12.25 2.06
CA THR A 27 -7.86 11.28 3.16
C THR A 27 -6.52 10.55 3.15
N GLU A 28 -6.09 10.10 4.31
CA GLU A 28 -4.87 9.30 4.47
C GLU A 28 -5.15 8.01 5.24
N GLN A 29 -4.47 6.92 4.88
CA GLN A 29 -4.56 5.65 5.59
C GLN A 29 -3.20 4.99 5.77
N VAL A 30 -2.94 4.44 6.96
CA VAL A 30 -1.76 3.60 7.24
C VAL A 30 -2.16 2.14 7.12
N ILE A 31 -1.55 1.43 6.17
CA ILE A 31 -1.91 0.06 5.81
C ILE A 31 -0.71 -0.85 5.97
N ASP A 32 -0.87 -1.93 6.74
CA ASP A 32 0.06 -3.04 6.82
C ASP A 32 -0.27 -4.07 5.74
N PHE A 33 0.65 -4.24 4.79
CA PHE A 33 0.47 -5.14 3.66
C PHE A 33 0.85 -6.60 3.96
N ARG A 34 1.48 -6.92 5.10
CA ARG A 34 1.89 -8.30 5.41
C ARG A 34 0.80 -9.36 5.18
N PRO A 35 -0.47 -9.15 5.58
CA PRO A 35 -1.51 -10.15 5.38
C PRO A 35 -1.78 -10.49 3.90
N VAL A 36 -1.54 -9.56 2.97
CA VAL A 36 -1.75 -9.81 1.54
C VAL A 36 -0.53 -10.44 0.86
N LEU A 37 0.66 -10.31 1.46
CA LEU A 37 1.92 -10.85 0.94
C LEU A 37 2.07 -12.36 1.18
N GLU A 38 1.23 -12.96 2.03
CA GLU A 38 1.21 -14.40 2.30
C GLU A 38 0.64 -15.24 1.15
N GLY A 39 0.08 -14.59 0.12
CA GLY A 39 -0.48 -15.27 -1.05
C GLY A 39 0.55 -15.71 -2.09
N ALA A 40 0.28 -16.81 -2.80
CA ALA A 40 1.15 -17.36 -3.85
C ALA A 40 1.49 -16.37 -4.98
N LEU A 41 0.64 -15.35 -5.19
CA LEU A 41 0.86 -14.31 -6.21
C LEU A 41 1.84 -13.22 -5.75
N TYR A 42 1.86 -12.92 -4.46
CA TYR A 42 2.64 -11.81 -3.88
C TYR A 42 3.84 -12.30 -3.06
N GLY A 43 4.12 -13.60 -3.04
CA GLY A 43 5.26 -14.20 -2.35
C GLY A 43 6.61 -13.48 -2.58
N PRO A 44 6.95 -12.99 -3.80
CA PRO A 44 8.18 -12.24 -4.01
C PRO A 44 8.27 -10.90 -3.26
N LEU A 45 7.13 -10.29 -2.92
CA LEU A 45 7.07 -9.04 -2.15
C LEU A 45 7.29 -9.26 -0.65
N GLN A 46 7.40 -10.53 -0.19
CA GLN A 46 7.87 -10.84 1.16
C GLN A 46 9.34 -10.48 1.38
N ASP A 47 10.09 -10.16 0.33
CA ASP A 47 11.38 -9.47 0.46
C ASP A 47 11.13 -7.96 0.62
N GLU A 48 11.51 -7.40 1.76
CA GLU A 48 11.38 -5.97 2.06
C GLU A 48 12.05 -5.08 1.00
N ARG A 49 13.17 -5.51 0.41
CA ARG A 49 13.85 -4.76 -0.65
C ARG A 49 13.04 -4.73 -1.93
N MET A 50 12.26 -5.77 -2.19
CA MET A 50 11.33 -5.83 -3.32
C MET A 50 10.11 -4.97 -3.04
N PHE A 51 9.56 -5.06 -1.82
CA PHE A 51 8.43 -4.22 -1.38
C PHE A 51 8.75 -2.73 -1.46
N ASN A 52 9.94 -2.32 -1.03
CA ASN A 52 10.35 -0.91 -1.00
C ASN A 52 10.62 -0.31 -2.41
N GLN A 53 10.45 -1.08 -3.49
CA GLN A 53 10.50 -0.58 -4.87
C GLN A 53 9.13 -0.10 -5.37
N VAL A 54 8.13 0.02 -4.48
CA VAL A 54 6.79 0.52 -4.80
C VAL A 54 6.83 1.89 -5.50
N GLU A 55 5.92 2.08 -6.46
CA GLU A 55 5.73 3.30 -7.25
C GLU A 55 4.22 3.50 -7.56
N ILE A 56 3.80 4.74 -7.85
CA ILE A 56 2.42 5.13 -8.25
C ILE A 56 2.31 5.23 -9.77
#